data_AF-A0A3B8PSQ4-F1
#
_entry.id   AF-A0A3B8PSQ4-F1
#
_cell.length_a   1.000
_cell.length_b   1.000
_cell.length_c   1.000
_cell.angle_alpha   90.00
_cell.angle_beta   90.00
_cell.angle_gamma   90.00
#
_symmetry.space_group_name_H-M   'P 1'
#
loop_
_entity.id
_entity.type
_entity.pdbx_description
1 polymer ?
#
loop_
_entity_poly.entity_id
_entity_poly.type
_entity_poly.pdbx_seq_one_letter_code
_entity_poly.pdbx_strand_id
1 'polypeptide(L)'
;MGQIQLLAQMTDEQVAAGGIIAALIAFISAFAMLFAVLGLFFMACYWKVFSKAGQPGWAAFVPIYNVVVLLQIVGRPGWWFFLLCIPFVNAIVGIIVVLDLAKSYGKDNAFAAGLIIL
;
A
#
# COMPACT_ATOMS: atom_id res chain seq x y z
N MET A 1 -15.13 12.79 -56.28
CA MET A 1 -15.97 11.89 -55.46
C MET A 1 -15.17 11.05 -54.47
N GLY A 2 -14.03 10.45 -54.86
CA GLY A 2 -13.20 9.62 -53.96
C GLY A 2 -12.57 10.35 -52.76
N GLN A 3 -12.18 11.62 -52.90
CA GLN A 3 -11.62 12.38 -51.76
C GLN A 3 -12.64 12.62 -50.63
N ILE A 4 -13.94 12.74 -50.94
CA ILE A 4 -14.99 12.94 -49.93
C ILE A 4 -15.23 11.64 -49.16
N GLN A 5 -15.20 10.49 -49.85
CA GLN A 5 -15.34 9.18 -49.20
C GLN A 5 -14.16 8.89 -48.27
N LEU A 6 -12.94 9.24 -48.69
CA LEU A 6 -11.74 9.08 -47.87
C LEU A 6 -11.81 9.97 -46.61
N LEU A 7 -12.26 11.22 -46.73
CA LEU A 7 -12.44 12.10 -45.56
C LEU A 7 -13.51 11.59 -44.60
N ALA A 8 -14.63 11.03 -45.11
CA ALA A 8 -15.67 10.44 -44.29
C ALA A 8 -15.15 9.23 -43.48
N GLN A 9 -14.40 8.33 -44.14
CA GLN A 9 -13.77 7.19 -43.49
C GLN A 9 -12.78 7.64 -42.40
N MET A 10 -11.98 8.68 -42.67
CA MET A 10 -11.08 9.24 -41.65
C MET A 10 -11.85 9.80 -40.45
N THR A 11 -12.97 10.51 -40.66
CA THR A 11 -13.77 11.04 -39.54
C THR A 11 -14.39 9.94 -38.68
N ASP A 12 -14.89 8.86 -39.28
CA ASP A 12 -15.49 7.74 -38.53
C ASP A 12 -14.45 7.02 -37.66
N GLU A 13 -13.23 6.82 -38.18
CA GLU A 13 -12.12 6.24 -37.41
C GLU A 13 -11.68 7.16 -36.26
N GLN A 14 -11.62 8.48 -36.46
CA GLN A 14 -11.28 9.43 -35.41
C GLN A 14 -12.34 9.48 -34.30
N VAL A 15 -13.63 9.36 -34.66
CA VAL A 15 -14.73 9.28 -33.68
C VAL A 15 -14.65 7.99 -32.86
N ALA A 16 -14.38 6.85 -33.50
CA ALA A 16 -14.20 5.57 -32.81
C ALA A 16 -12.97 5.59 -31.88
N ALA A 17 -11.83 6.11 -32.36
CA ALA A 17 -10.62 6.26 -31.57
C ALA A 17 -10.82 7.20 -30.37
N GLY A 18 -11.55 8.31 -30.54
CA GLY A 18 -11.89 9.25 -29.48
C GLY A 18 -12.72 8.60 -28.36
N GLY A 19 -13.70 7.76 -28.73
CA GLY A 19 -14.50 7.00 -27.76
C GLY A 19 -13.66 6.02 -26.93
N ILE A 20 -12.74 5.28 -27.58
CA ILE A 20 -11.85 4.34 -26.90
C ILE A 20 -10.88 5.09 -25.96
N ILE A 21 -10.28 6.18 -26.41
CA ILE A 21 -9.36 6.99 -25.59
C ILE A 21 -10.09 7.56 -24.37
N ALA A 22 -11.30 8.10 -24.54
CA ALA A 22 -12.09 8.63 -23.44
C ALA A 22 -12.44 7.54 -22.40
N ALA A 23 -12.83 6.34 -22.86
CA ALA A 23 -13.11 5.22 -21.98
C ALA A 23 -11.87 4.76 -21.19
N LEU A 24 -10.70 4.70 -21.85
CA LEU A 24 -9.44 4.35 -21.18
C LEU A 24 -9.03 5.40 -20.14
N ILE A 25 -9.16 6.69 -20.45
CA ILE A 25 -8.87 7.77 -19.49
C ILE A 25 -9.82 7.69 -18.28
N ALA A 26 -11.11 7.46 -18.51
CA ALA A 26 -12.09 7.32 -17.43
C ALA A 26 -11.76 6.10 -16.55
N PHE A 27 -11.40 4.97 -17.16
CA PHE A 27 -11.01 3.77 -16.43
C PHE A 27 -9.73 3.98 -15.60
N ILE A 28 -8.67 4.51 -16.22
CA ILE A 28 -7.39 4.77 -15.53
C ILE A 28 -7.58 5.76 -14.39
N SER A 29 -8.33 6.85 -14.61
CA SER A 29 -8.57 7.86 -13.57
C SER A 29 -9.43 7.35 -12.42
N ALA A 30 -10.43 6.50 -12.69
CA ALA A 30 -11.23 5.85 -11.65
C ALA A 30 -10.37 4.91 -10.79
N PHE A 31 -9.51 4.09 -11.42
CA PHE A 31 -8.59 3.22 -10.68
C PHE A 31 -7.55 4.03 -9.90
N ALA A 32 -6.97 5.07 -10.49
CA ALA A 32 -6.03 5.96 -9.80
C ALA A 32 -6.66 6.61 -8.57
N MET A 33 -7.92 7.04 -8.67
CA MET A 33 -8.67 7.61 -7.55
C MET A 33 -8.94 6.57 -6.45
N LEU A 34 -9.33 5.36 -6.82
CA LEU A 34 -9.50 4.25 -5.86
C LEU A 34 -8.19 3.97 -5.11
N PHE A 35 -7.06 3.83 -5.82
CA PHE A 35 -5.76 3.62 -5.18
C PHE A 35 -5.34 4.79 -4.30
N ALA A 36 -5.62 6.03 -4.70
CA ALA A 36 -5.33 7.21 -3.89
C ALA A 36 -6.12 7.18 -2.58
N VAL A 37 -7.44 6.92 -2.64
CA VAL A 37 -8.30 6.85 -1.46
C VAL A 37 -7.87 5.71 -0.52
N LEU A 38 -7.62 4.52 -1.07
CA LEU A 38 -7.13 3.38 -0.29
C LEU A 38 -5.76 3.69 0.33
N GLY A 39 -4.84 4.30 -0.42
CA GLY A 39 -3.53 4.71 0.07
C GLY A 39 -3.62 5.69 1.24
N LEU A 40 -4.45 6.73 1.12
CA LEU A 40 -4.74 7.68 2.19
C LEU A 40 -5.33 6.99 3.42
N PHE A 41 -6.27 6.05 3.22
CA PHE A 41 -6.86 5.27 4.31
C PHE A 41 -5.80 4.43 5.04
N PHE A 42 -4.98 3.67 4.31
CA PHE A 42 -3.91 2.87 4.91
C PHE A 42 -2.87 3.74 5.63
N MET A 43 -2.50 4.90 5.07
CA MET A 43 -1.63 5.85 5.75
C MET A 43 -2.24 6.33 7.08
N ALA A 44 -3.52 6.69 7.09
CA ALA A 44 -4.21 7.11 8.31
C ALA A 44 -4.26 5.98 9.36
N CYS A 45 -4.52 4.73 8.94
CA CYS A 45 -4.48 3.56 9.81
C CYS A 45 -3.08 3.35 10.40
N TYR A 46 -2.05 3.41 9.58
CA TYR A 46 -0.66 3.20 10.02
C TYR A 46 -0.19 4.28 10.98
N TRP A 47 -0.55 5.54 10.72
CA TRP A 47 -0.32 6.65 11.65
C TRP A 47 -0.94 6.35 13.02
N LYS A 48 -2.19 5.86 13.06
CA LYS A 48 -2.91 5.55 14.29
C LYS A 48 -2.29 4.39 15.06
N VAL A 49 -1.72 3.38 14.40
CA VAL A 49 -0.99 2.28 15.07
C VAL A 49 0.16 2.88 15.88
N PHE A 50 1.04 3.64 15.23
CA PHE A 50 2.21 4.24 15.88
C PHE A 50 1.80 5.22 17.00
N SER A 51 0.81 6.09 16.75
CA SER A 51 0.32 7.05 17.75
C SER A 51 -0.31 6.38 18.97
N LYS A 52 -1.00 5.23 18.80
CA LYS A 52 -1.54 4.46 19.94
C LYS A 52 -0.45 3.82 20.80
N ALA A 53 0.71 3.53 20.21
CA ALA A 53 1.88 3.04 20.95
C ALA A 53 2.73 4.17 21.55
N GLY A 54 2.24 5.42 21.56
CA GLY A 54 2.96 6.57 22.10
C GLY A 54 4.09 7.10 21.21
N GLN A 55 4.19 6.61 19.96
CA GLN A 55 5.21 7.01 19.00
C GLN A 55 4.65 8.02 17.99
N PRO A 56 5.48 8.91 17.42
CA PRO A 56 5.02 9.86 16.40
C PRO A 56 4.50 9.11 15.17
N GLY A 57 3.25 9.35 14.76
CA GLY A 57 2.65 8.60 13.65
C GLY A 57 3.28 8.86 12.28
N TRP A 58 3.96 9.99 12.08
CA TRP A 58 4.75 10.23 10.87
C TRP A 58 5.94 9.27 10.73
N ALA A 59 6.41 8.68 11.84
CA ALA A 59 7.48 7.70 11.82
C ALA A 59 7.15 6.50 10.93
N ALA A 60 5.86 6.22 10.77
CA ALA A 60 5.35 5.13 9.95
C ALA A 60 5.66 5.30 8.43
N PHE A 61 6.02 6.49 7.95
CA PHE A 61 6.26 6.72 6.51
C PHE A 61 7.73 6.80 6.12
N VAL A 62 8.63 6.90 7.09
CA VAL A 62 10.07 6.98 6.83
C VAL A 62 10.62 5.55 6.82
N PRO A 63 11.17 5.03 5.71
CA PRO A 63 11.43 3.59 5.55
C PRO A 63 12.29 2.96 6.65
N ILE A 64 13.44 3.57 6.97
CA ILE A 64 14.34 3.05 8.00
C ILE A 64 13.79 3.31 9.41
N TYR A 65 13.30 4.53 9.64
CA TYR A 65 12.81 4.95 10.96
C TYR A 65 11.54 4.21 11.37
N ASN A 66 10.65 3.89 10.42
CA ASN A 66 9.47 3.06 10.63
C ASN A 66 9.87 1.76 11.33
N VAL A 67 10.82 1.02 10.75
CA VAL A 67 11.18 -0.30 11.26
C VAL A 67 11.82 -0.20 12.64
N VAL A 68 12.68 0.79 12.85
CA VAL A 68 13.30 1.02 14.16
C VAL A 68 12.24 1.35 15.23
N VAL A 69 11.29 2.22 14.91
CA VAL A 69 10.21 2.58 15.84
C VAL A 69 9.24 1.42 16.04
N LEU A 70 8.95 0.64 15.00
CA LEU A 70 8.14 -0.57 15.10
C LEU A 70 8.79 -1.58 16.04
N LEU A 71 10.11 -1.80 15.92
CA LEU A 71 10.88 -2.64 16.83
C LEU A 71 10.82 -2.13 18.28
N GLN A 72 10.87 -0.80 18.48
CA GLN A 72 10.68 -0.20 19.81
C GLN A 72 9.26 -0.44 20.37
N ILE A 73 8.22 -0.33 19.54
CA ILE A 73 6.82 -0.60 19.93
C ILE A 73 6.63 -2.06 20.38
N VAL A 74 7.28 -3.00 19.70
CA VAL A 74 7.21 -4.44 20.06
C VAL A 74 8.22 -4.85 21.14
N GLY A 75 9.03 -3.90 21.64
CA GLY A 75 10.03 -4.18 22.67
C GLY A 75 11.22 -5.02 22.20
N ARG A 76 11.52 -5.01 20.89
CA ARG A 76 12.67 -5.73 20.31
C ARG A 76 13.84 -4.78 20.02
N PRO A 77 15.08 -5.27 20.10
CA PRO A 77 16.25 -4.42 19.92
C PRO A 77 16.41 -4.00 18.46
N GLY A 78 16.86 -2.76 18.22
CA GLY A 78 16.95 -2.16 16.88
C GLY A 78 17.86 -2.91 15.89
N TRP A 79 18.79 -3.75 16.36
CA TRP A 79 19.63 -4.58 15.47
C TRP A 79 18.82 -5.63 14.69
N TRP A 80 17.59 -5.94 15.10
CA TRP A 80 16.68 -6.81 14.33
C TRP A 80 16.36 -6.24 12.94
N PHE A 81 16.57 -4.95 12.72
CA PHE A 81 16.52 -4.33 11.40
C PHE A 81 17.40 -5.09 10.38
N PHE A 82 18.62 -5.49 10.76
CA PHE A 82 19.52 -6.23 9.86
C PHE A 82 19.00 -7.63 9.54
N LEU A 83 18.28 -8.26 10.47
CA LEU A 83 17.66 -9.57 10.21
C LEU A 83 16.52 -9.47 9.20
N LEU A 84 15.78 -8.35 9.21
CA LEU A 84 14.74 -8.06 8.21
C LEU A 84 15.32 -7.81 6.81
N CYS A 85 16.60 -7.48 6.68
CA CYS A 85 17.26 -7.32 5.38
C CYS A 85 17.71 -8.67 4.75
N ILE A 86 17.78 -9.75 5.53
CA ILE A 86 18.26 -11.04 5.04
C ILE A 86 17.06 -11.85 4.49
N PRO A 87 17.09 -12.28 3.22
CA PRO A 87 16.01 -13.11 2.66
C PRO A 87 15.85 -14.41 3.46
N PHE A 88 14.62 -14.95 3.49
CA PHE A 88 14.18 -16.08 4.36
C PHE A 88 14.14 -15.77 5.86
N VAL A 89 15.19 -15.16 6.42
CA VAL A 89 15.20 -14.72 7.83
C VAL A 89 14.15 -13.63 8.05
N ASN A 90 14.00 -12.71 7.10
CA ASN A 90 12.97 -11.67 7.11
C ASN A 90 11.56 -12.25 7.30
N ALA A 91 11.21 -13.36 6.64
CA ALA A 91 9.87 -13.94 6.78
C ALA A 91 9.60 -14.42 8.22
N ILE A 92 10.57 -15.12 8.82
CA ILE A 92 10.46 -15.62 10.20
C ILE A 92 10.41 -14.45 11.19
N VAL A 93 11.32 -13.50 11.03
CA VAL A 93 11.41 -12.31 11.89
C VAL A 93 10.16 -11.43 11.74
N GLY A 94 9.64 -11.27 10.54
CA GLY A 94 8.40 -10.55 10.26
C GLY A 94 7.20 -11.17 10.97
N ILE A 95 7.04 -12.50 10.92
CA ILE A 95 5.99 -13.22 11.66
C ILE A 95 6.12 -12.95 13.17
N ILE A 96 7.33 -13.04 13.70
CA ILE A 96 7.60 -12.79 15.11
C ILE A 96 7.23 -11.33 15.49
N VAL A 97 7.63 -10.35 14.67
CA VAL A 97 7.31 -8.93 14.89
C VAL A 97 5.80 -8.70 14.87
N VAL A 98 5.05 -9.32 13.96
CA VAL A 98 3.58 -9.18 13.92
C VAL A 98 2.92 -9.82 15.14
N LEU A 99 3.40 -10.99 15.58
CA LEU A 99 2.93 -11.63 16.81
C LEU A 99 3.15 -10.74 18.04
N ASP A 100 4.32 -10.13 18.16
CA ASP A 100 4.61 -9.26 19.29
C ASP A 100 3.93 -7.90 19.17
N LEU A 101 3.70 -7.41 17.95
CA LEU A 101 2.87 -6.23 17.73
C LEU A 101 1.46 -6.46 18.25
N ALA A 102 0.84 -7.59 17.91
CA ALA A 102 -0.47 -7.95 18.45
C ALA A 102 -0.46 -8.00 19.98
N LYS A 103 0.55 -8.62 20.59
CA LYS A 103 0.71 -8.66 22.06
C LYS A 103 0.89 -7.28 22.69
N SER A 104 1.65 -6.37 22.06
CA SER A 104 1.82 -4.98 22.51
C SER A 104 0.50 -4.20 22.56
N TYR A 105 -0.50 -4.59 21.75
CA TYR A 105 -1.85 -4.03 21.79
C TYR A 105 -2.85 -4.89 22.61
N GLY A 106 -2.36 -5.86 23.39
CA GLY A 106 -3.19 -6.75 24.21
C GLY A 106 -4.07 -7.70 23.38
N LYS A 107 -3.65 -8.04 22.16
CA LYS A 107 -4.35 -8.96 21.26
C LYS A 107 -3.74 -10.37 21.32
N ASP A 108 -4.54 -11.35 20.96
CA ASP A 108 -4.15 -12.76 20.98
C ASP A 108 -3.42 -13.20 19.70
N ASN A 109 -2.88 -14.42 19.72
CA ASN A 109 -2.18 -14.99 18.57
C ASN A 109 -3.12 -15.26 17.39
N ALA A 110 -4.43 -15.45 17.63
CA ALA A 110 -5.41 -15.63 16.57
C ALA A 110 -5.62 -14.33 15.77
N PHE A 111 -5.69 -13.19 16.46
CA PHE A 111 -5.70 -11.87 15.82
C PHE A 111 -4.41 -11.63 15.02
N ALA A 112 -3.26 -12.00 15.57
CA ALA A 112 -1.99 -11.91 14.86
C ALA A 112 -1.94 -12.79 13.60
N ALA A 113 -2.46 -14.01 13.67
CA ALA A 113 -2.59 -14.89 12.50
C ALA A 113 -3.49 -14.27 11.42
N GLY A 114 -4.59 -13.64 11.83
CA GLY A 114 -5.44 -12.86 10.92
C GLY A 114 -4.70 -11.71 10.24
N LEU A 115 -3.82 -11.00 10.96
CA LEU A 115 -2.96 -9.96 10.39
C LEU A 115 -1.92 -10.48 9.40
N ILE A 116 -1.44 -11.72 9.56
CA ILE A 116 -0.41 -12.31 8.70
C ILE A 116 -1.00 -12.83 7.38
N ILE A 117 -2.26 -13.27 7.38
CA ILE A 117 -2.92 -13.89 6.22
C ILE A 117 -3.62 -12.86 5.32
N LEU A 118 -3.96 -11.68 5.86
CA LEU A 118 -4.61 -10.58 5.15
C LEU A 118 -3.66 -9.86 4.19
#